data_AF-A9UY60-F1
#
_entry.id   AF-A9UY60-F1
#
_cell.length_a   1.000
_cell.length_b   1.000
_cell.length_c   1.000
_cell.angle_alpha   90.00
_cell.angle_beta   90.00
_cell.angle_gamma   90.00
#
_symmetry.space_group_name_H-M   'P 1'
#
loop_
_entity.id
_entity.type
_entity.pdbx_description
1 polymer ?
#
loop_
_entity_poly.entity_id
_entity_poly.type
_entity_poly.pdbx_seq_one_letter_code
_entity_poly.pdbx_strand_id
1 'polypeptide(L)'
;MSFNKLSLLHWHLVDEMSFPYQPRGDAANLGKGAYSTFEQYSADDLTYVVEFAKARGVRVMFEIDTPGHADSWKYGFPNVVTDCPNTIATYSSTISMTTLDPSQEETFQVLSDLFTDLSKIIEDPFIHMGGDEVFYACWKESARVTAFMNKQGYDGMLYTLVKAGYRAILANGPNGEWYLNDGFGNGDIYQLWTDVYGLEPFSGQGDLTPAEAARVLGGEVSLWSEEIHAGNLMGKAWPRASAFAERMWSSQAVNDPYEAAPRLARMVCKLNAMGIAASPISPGSCYPRQP
;
A
#
# COMPACT_ATOMS: atom_id res chain seq x y z
N MET A 1 -13.91 3.59 4.20
CA MET A 1 -13.59 4.09 2.85
C MET A 1 -14.75 4.83 2.20
N SER A 2 -15.86 4.15 1.89
CA SER A 2 -17.03 4.77 1.22
C SER A 2 -17.62 5.99 1.95
N PHE A 3 -17.69 5.98 3.29
CA PHE A 3 -18.13 7.14 4.08
C PHE A 3 -17.22 8.37 3.91
N ASN A 4 -15.97 8.17 3.49
CA ASN A 4 -14.99 9.21 3.18
C ASN A 4 -14.79 9.40 1.67
N LYS A 5 -15.57 8.73 0.81
CA LYS A 5 -15.44 8.76 -0.67
C LYS A 5 -14.09 8.28 -1.22
N LEU A 6 -13.33 7.51 -0.44
CA LEU A 6 -12.21 6.75 -0.99
C LEU A 6 -12.75 5.63 -1.89
N SER A 7 -12.14 5.46 -3.07
CA SER A 7 -12.68 4.63 -4.15
C SER A 7 -11.78 3.45 -4.55
N LEU A 8 -10.63 3.26 -3.89
CA LEU A 8 -9.70 2.18 -4.19
C LEU A 8 -9.19 1.55 -2.90
N LEU A 9 -9.39 0.24 -2.76
CA LEU A 9 -8.71 -0.62 -1.80
C LEU A 9 -7.55 -1.26 -2.55
N HIS A 10 -6.35 -0.74 -2.33
CA HIS A 10 -5.12 -1.40 -2.72
C HIS A 10 -4.83 -2.48 -1.67
N TRP A 11 -4.90 -3.74 -2.07
CA TRP A 11 -4.71 -4.88 -1.18
C TRP A 11 -3.40 -5.58 -1.50
N HIS A 12 -2.36 -5.22 -0.73
CA HIS A 12 -1.11 -5.97 -0.60
C HIS A 12 -1.41 -7.35 -0.01
N LEU A 13 -1.58 -8.34 -0.89
CA LEU A 13 -2.21 -9.61 -0.55
C LEU A 13 -1.22 -10.61 0.05
N VAL A 14 0.05 -10.54 -0.36
CA VAL A 14 1.12 -11.48 -0.01
C VAL A 14 2.44 -10.72 0.13
N ASP A 15 3.29 -11.16 1.06
CA ASP A 15 4.61 -10.57 1.32
C ASP A 15 5.56 -11.69 1.83
N GLU A 16 6.80 -11.34 2.16
CA GLU A 16 7.83 -12.24 2.70
C GLU A 16 7.34 -12.99 3.94
N MET A 17 6.58 -12.30 4.79
CA MET A 17 6.10 -12.81 6.07
C MET A 17 5.05 -13.91 5.92
N SER A 18 4.15 -13.79 4.95
CA SER A 18 3.07 -14.76 4.77
C SER A 18 2.44 -14.71 3.38
N PHE A 19 1.94 -15.87 2.97
CA PHE A 19 1.11 -16.05 1.78
C PHE A 19 -0.31 -16.49 2.22
N PRO A 20 -1.18 -15.56 2.64
CA PRO A 20 -2.49 -15.90 3.22
C PRO A 20 -3.53 -16.26 2.14
N TYR A 21 -3.37 -15.83 0.89
CA TYR A 21 -4.27 -16.28 -0.17
C TYR A 21 -4.10 -17.79 -0.40
N GLN A 22 -5.21 -18.49 -0.59
CA GLN A 22 -5.23 -19.91 -0.96
C GLN A 22 -5.67 -20.04 -2.42
N PRO A 23 -4.72 -20.05 -3.39
CA PRO A 23 -5.04 -20.26 -4.79
C PRO A 23 -5.62 -21.64 -5.03
N ARG A 24 -6.30 -21.78 -6.17
CA ARG A 24 -6.81 -23.07 -6.67
C ARG A 24 -5.87 -23.64 -7.73
N GLY A 25 -6.05 -24.92 -8.05
CA GLY A 25 -5.31 -25.59 -9.13
C GLY A 25 -3.82 -25.76 -8.82
N ASP A 26 -2.98 -25.58 -9.83
CA ASP A 26 -1.55 -25.89 -9.75
C ASP A 26 -0.79 -24.94 -8.82
N ALA A 27 -1.30 -23.73 -8.59
CA ALA A 27 -0.75 -22.76 -7.62
C ALA A 27 -1.17 -23.02 -6.16
N ALA A 28 -2.00 -24.03 -5.87
CA ALA A 28 -2.60 -24.22 -4.54
C ALA A 28 -1.59 -24.43 -3.41
N ASN A 29 -0.37 -24.89 -3.71
CA ASN A 29 0.67 -25.04 -2.71
C ASN A 29 1.15 -23.70 -2.13
N LEU A 30 0.96 -22.56 -2.80
CA LEU A 30 1.35 -21.24 -2.27
C LEU A 30 0.68 -20.93 -0.93
N GLY A 31 -0.56 -21.41 -0.70
CA GLY A 31 -1.27 -21.20 0.57
C GLY A 31 -0.60 -21.86 1.79
N LYS A 32 0.42 -22.72 1.59
CA LYS A 32 1.28 -23.23 2.67
C LYS A 32 2.14 -22.14 3.31
N GLY A 33 2.32 -20.99 2.65
CA GLY A 33 3.01 -19.82 3.19
C GLY A 33 2.18 -19.00 4.18
N ALA A 34 0.92 -19.34 4.43
CA ALA A 34 0.11 -18.68 5.45
C ALA A 34 0.65 -18.95 6.86
N TYR A 35 0.46 -18.01 7.78
CA TYR A 35 0.84 -18.19 9.19
C TYR A 35 0.12 -19.37 9.85
N SER A 36 -1.15 -19.58 9.51
CA SER A 36 -1.94 -20.71 9.97
C SER A 36 -3.10 -20.99 9.02
N THR A 37 -3.72 -22.16 9.18
CA THR A 37 -4.94 -22.52 8.42
C THR A 37 -6.16 -21.65 8.75
N PHE A 38 -6.10 -20.84 9.81
CA PHE A 38 -7.17 -19.90 10.19
C PHE A 38 -6.93 -18.49 9.63
N GLU A 39 -5.73 -18.22 9.13
CA GLU A 39 -5.26 -16.93 8.62
C GLU A 39 -5.07 -17.02 7.11
N GLN A 40 -6.10 -17.53 6.44
CA GLN A 40 -6.14 -17.70 4.99
C GLN A 40 -7.36 -17.00 4.39
N TYR A 41 -7.19 -16.50 3.17
CA TYR A 41 -8.27 -16.02 2.32
C TYR A 41 -8.50 -17.03 1.20
N SER A 42 -9.69 -17.61 1.16
CA SER A 42 -10.12 -18.42 0.02
C SER A 42 -10.48 -17.54 -1.18
N ALA A 43 -10.63 -18.16 -2.36
CA ALA A 43 -11.16 -17.47 -3.53
C ALA A 43 -12.57 -16.86 -3.28
N ASP A 44 -13.38 -17.50 -2.44
CA ASP A 44 -14.71 -17.01 -2.09
C ASP A 44 -14.62 -15.80 -1.14
N ASP A 45 -13.65 -15.78 -0.22
CA ASP A 45 -13.41 -14.62 0.66
C ASP A 45 -12.97 -13.39 -0.16
N LEU A 46 -12.04 -13.57 -1.10
CA LEU A 46 -11.62 -12.49 -1.99
C LEU A 46 -12.77 -12.00 -2.87
N THR A 47 -13.56 -12.92 -3.43
CA THR A 47 -14.75 -12.59 -4.23
C THR A 47 -15.77 -11.80 -3.42
N TYR A 48 -16.04 -12.22 -2.18
CA TYR A 48 -16.92 -11.50 -1.26
C TYR A 48 -16.44 -10.08 -1.01
N VAL A 49 -15.14 -9.87 -0.77
CA VAL A 49 -14.58 -8.52 -0.55
C VAL A 49 -14.73 -7.65 -1.80
N VAL A 50 -14.44 -8.20 -2.99
CA VAL A 50 -14.60 -7.50 -4.28
C VAL A 50 -16.06 -7.06 -4.48
N GLU A 51 -17.02 -7.96 -4.30
CA GLU A 51 -18.46 -7.65 -4.44
C GLU A 51 -18.93 -6.63 -3.40
N PHE A 52 -18.50 -6.79 -2.15
CA PHE A 52 -18.85 -5.89 -1.05
C PHE A 52 -18.32 -4.47 -1.29
N ALA A 53 -17.09 -4.35 -1.79
CA ALA A 53 -16.44 -3.09 -2.14
C ALA A 53 -17.13 -2.44 -3.35
N LYS A 54 -17.41 -3.22 -4.40
CA LYS A 54 -18.11 -2.78 -5.61
C LYS A 54 -19.48 -2.17 -5.30
N ALA A 55 -20.26 -2.81 -4.43
CA ALA A 55 -21.56 -2.29 -3.98
C ALA A 55 -21.47 -0.92 -3.27
N ARG A 56 -20.26 -0.48 -2.90
CA ARG A 56 -19.96 0.78 -2.21
C ARG A 56 -19.14 1.74 -3.06
N GLY A 57 -18.96 1.46 -4.34
CA GLY A 57 -18.15 2.28 -5.26
C GLY A 57 -16.66 2.24 -4.93
N VAL A 58 -16.18 1.16 -4.31
CA VAL A 58 -14.77 0.93 -4.01
C VAL A 58 -14.25 -0.16 -4.92
N ARG A 59 -13.22 0.15 -5.69
CA ARG A 59 -12.44 -0.81 -6.49
C ARG A 59 -11.51 -1.59 -5.56
N VAL A 60 -11.19 -2.83 -5.92
CA VAL A 60 -10.18 -3.64 -5.22
C VAL A 60 -9.07 -3.96 -6.21
N MET A 61 -7.90 -3.37 -6.00
CA MET A 61 -6.70 -3.70 -6.76
C MET A 61 -5.85 -4.61 -5.90
N PHE A 62 -5.65 -5.84 -6.35
CA PHE A 62 -4.73 -6.75 -5.68
C PHE A 62 -3.30 -6.44 -6.07
N GLU A 63 -2.42 -6.64 -5.11
CA GLU A 63 -0.99 -6.62 -5.29
C GLU A 63 -0.41 -8.00 -4.99
N ILE A 64 0.41 -8.47 -5.92
CA ILE A 64 1.31 -9.61 -5.74
C ILE A 64 2.71 -9.06 -5.97
N ASP A 65 3.39 -8.69 -4.89
CA ASP A 65 4.71 -8.08 -4.99
C ASP A 65 5.74 -9.10 -5.47
N THR A 66 6.46 -8.73 -6.52
CA THR A 66 7.52 -9.50 -7.14
C THR A 66 8.57 -8.56 -7.75
N PRO A 67 9.87 -8.97 -7.81
CA PRO A 67 10.42 -10.23 -7.31
C PRO A 67 10.87 -10.17 -5.84
N GLY A 68 10.79 -9.00 -5.19
CA GLY A 68 11.04 -8.83 -3.75
C GLY A 68 9.98 -9.54 -2.90
N HIS A 69 10.09 -9.41 -1.58
CA HIS A 69 9.02 -9.78 -0.66
C HIS A 69 8.50 -11.24 -0.83
N ALA A 70 9.40 -12.19 -1.09
CA ALA A 70 9.03 -13.51 -1.61
C ALA A 70 9.32 -14.69 -0.67
N ASP A 71 9.75 -14.45 0.57
CA ASP A 71 10.17 -15.55 1.47
C ASP A 71 9.08 -16.59 1.76
N SER A 72 7.82 -16.17 1.90
CA SER A 72 6.67 -17.04 2.15
C SER A 72 6.38 -18.02 1.00
N TRP A 73 6.86 -17.75 -0.21
CA TRP A 73 6.60 -18.56 -1.40
C TRP A 73 7.28 -19.94 -1.31
N LYS A 74 8.43 -20.00 -0.61
CA LYS A 74 9.25 -21.22 -0.47
C LYS A 74 8.55 -22.37 0.24
N TYR A 75 7.53 -22.08 1.07
CA TYR A 75 6.75 -23.09 1.78
C TYR A 75 5.85 -23.90 0.83
N GLY A 76 5.43 -23.29 -0.28
CA GLY A 76 4.70 -23.95 -1.35
C GLY A 76 5.59 -24.50 -2.44
N PHE A 77 6.54 -23.68 -2.88
CA PHE A 77 7.40 -23.91 -4.03
C PHE A 77 8.86 -23.54 -3.68
N PRO A 78 9.64 -24.42 -3.05
CA PRO A 78 10.97 -24.06 -2.55
C PRO A 78 11.97 -23.67 -3.65
N ASN A 79 11.78 -24.14 -4.88
CA ASN A 79 12.70 -23.85 -5.99
C ASN A 79 12.47 -22.48 -6.63
N VAL A 80 11.35 -21.79 -6.37
CA VAL A 80 11.02 -20.52 -7.04
C VAL A 80 11.64 -19.31 -6.37
N VAL A 81 12.34 -19.51 -5.25
CA VAL A 81 13.06 -18.46 -4.53
C VAL A 81 14.56 -18.64 -4.63
N THR A 82 15.30 -17.54 -4.54
CA THR A 82 16.76 -17.56 -4.59
C THR A 82 17.39 -18.18 -3.34
N ASP A 83 18.40 -19.03 -3.52
CA ASP A 83 19.22 -19.56 -2.42
C ASP A 83 20.36 -18.57 -2.07
N CYS A 84 20.15 -17.72 -1.06
CA CYS A 84 21.10 -16.68 -0.65
C CYS A 84 21.48 -16.78 0.85
N PRO A 85 22.16 -17.87 1.27
CA PRO A 85 22.35 -18.20 2.68
C PRO A 85 23.19 -17.16 3.44
N ASN A 86 24.16 -16.53 2.78
CA ASN A 86 25.01 -15.50 3.39
C ASN A 86 24.25 -14.17 3.61
N THR A 87 23.42 -13.78 2.65
CA THR A 87 22.58 -12.57 2.75
C THR A 87 21.55 -12.76 3.85
N ILE A 88 20.84 -13.90 3.83
CA ILE A 88 19.85 -14.24 4.86
C ILE A 88 20.51 -14.24 6.24
N ALA A 89 21.67 -14.88 6.41
CA ALA A 89 22.38 -14.89 7.70
C ALA A 89 22.83 -13.50 8.19
N THR A 90 23.06 -12.56 7.27
CA THR A 90 23.54 -11.21 7.60
C THR A 90 22.41 -10.27 8.00
N TYR A 91 21.22 -10.41 7.39
CA TYR A 91 20.07 -9.51 7.59
C TYR A 91 18.92 -10.16 8.37
N SER A 92 19.09 -11.43 8.81
CA SER A 92 18.10 -12.33 9.42
C SER A 92 17.37 -11.83 10.69
N SER A 93 17.71 -10.67 11.25
CA SER A 93 17.10 -10.26 12.51
C SER A 93 15.72 -9.63 12.38
N THR A 94 15.29 -9.17 11.19
CA THR A 94 14.00 -8.46 11.05
C THR A 94 13.25 -8.63 9.72
N ILE A 95 13.92 -8.85 8.58
CA ILE A 95 13.32 -8.86 7.21
C ILE A 95 14.03 -9.96 6.39
N SER A 96 13.30 -10.79 5.64
CA SER A 96 13.86 -11.84 4.80
C SER A 96 14.03 -11.37 3.37
N MET A 97 15.26 -11.00 3.00
CA MET A 97 15.63 -10.48 1.68
C MET A 97 15.56 -11.51 0.53
N THR A 98 14.73 -12.54 0.67
CA THR A 98 14.50 -13.59 -0.30
C THR A 98 13.69 -13.03 -1.47
N THR A 99 14.22 -13.20 -2.67
CA THR A 99 13.55 -12.83 -3.92
C THR A 99 13.12 -14.07 -4.70
N LEU A 100 12.15 -13.93 -5.60
CA LEU A 100 11.88 -14.94 -6.62
C LEU A 100 13.12 -15.17 -7.50
N ASP A 101 13.38 -16.42 -7.90
CA ASP A 101 14.49 -16.78 -8.77
C ASP A 101 14.05 -16.72 -10.25
N PRO A 102 14.45 -15.68 -11.01
CA PRO A 102 14.06 -15.54 -12.42
C PRO A 102 14.84 -16.50 -13.35
N SER A 103 15.78 -17.31 -12.83
CA SER A 103 16.50 -18.32 -13.63
C SER A 103 15.75 -19.65 -13.71
N GLN A 104 14.71 -19.85 -12.91
CA GLN A 104 13.90 -21.07 -12.89
C GLN A 104 12.64 -20.90 -13.75
N GLU A 105 12.41 -21.82 -14.69
CA GLU A 105 11.16 -21.85 -15.46
C GLU A 105 9.94 -22.07 -14.54
N GLU A 106 10.12 -22.83 -13.45
CA GLU A 106 9.09 -23.07 -12.43
C GLU A 106 8.54 -21.76 -11.84
N THR A 107 9.39 -20.73 -11.66
CA THR A 107 8.97 -19.41 -11.16
C THR A 107 7.91 -18.78 -12.06
N PHE A 108 8.14 -18.79 -13.38
CA PHE A 108 7.20 -18.22 -14.33
C PHE A 108 5.94 -19.06 -14.48
N GLN A 109 6.05 -20.38 -14.34
CA GLN A 109 4.89 -21.28 -14.34
C GLN A 109 3.99 -21.00 -13.12
N VAL A 110 4.56 -20.93 -11.92
CA VAL A 110 3.81 -20.62 -10.68
C VAL A 110 3.16 -19.25 -10.74
N LEU A 111 3.86 -18.22 -11.26
CA LEU A 111 3.29 -16.89 -11.47
C LEU A 111 2.13 -16.94 -12.48
N SER A 112 2.31 -17.64 -13.60
CA SER A 112 1.26 -17.81 -14.61
C SER A 112 0.01 -18.46 -14.02
N ASP A 113 0.17 -19.51 -13.22
CA ASP A 113 -0.93 -20.25 -12.61
C ASP A 113 -1.63 -19.41 -11.53
N LEU A 114 -0.86 -18.68 -10.71
CA LEU A 114 -1.38 -17.74 -9.72
C LEU A 114 -2.21 -16.63 -10.36
N PHE A 115 -1.66 -15.93 -11.37
CA PHE A 115 -2.38 -14.86 -12.05
C PHE A 115 -3.57 -15.38 -12.86
N THR A 116 -3.47 -16.60 -13.41
CA THR A 116 -4.62 -17.25 -14.05
C THR A 116 -5.74 -17.50 -13.05
N ASP A 117 -5.45 -17.92 -11.82
CA ASP A 117 -6.49 -18.11 -10.82
C ASP A 117 -7.07 -16.80 -10.28
N LEU A 118 -6.21 -15.82 -9.97
CA LEU A 118 -6.61 -14.49 -9.52
C LEU A 118 -7.43 -13.74 -10.58
N SER A 119 -7.12 -13.91 -11.87
CA SER A 119 -7.87 -13.26 -12.97
C SER A 119 -9.36 -13.61 -12.99
N LYS A 120 -9.76 -14.71 -12.34
CA LYS A 120 -11.17 -15.12 -12.20
C LYS A 120 -11.91 -14.34 -11.10
N ILE A 121 -11.18 -13.64 -10.24
CA ILE A 121 -11.68 -12.88 -9.09
C ILE A 121 -11.51 -11.36 -9.34
N ILE A 122 -10.43 -10.97 -10.01
CA ILE A 122 -10.12 -9.57 -10.33
C ILE A 122 -11.21 -8.97 -11.24
N GLU A 123 -11.82 -7.89 -10.77
CA GLU A 123 -12.65 -7.01 -11.61
C GLU A 123 -11.95 -5.70 -11.98
N ASP A 124 -10.89 -5.31 -11.27
CA ASP A 124 -10.15 -4.09 -11.55
C ASP A 124 -9.34 -4.22 -12.84
N PRO A 125 -9.26 -3.17 -13.69
CA PRO A 125 -8.44 -3.22 -14.90
C PRO A 125 -6.93 -3.25 -14.62
N PHE A 126 -6.50 -3.10 -13.37
CA PHE A 126 -5.10 -3.13 -12.97
C PHE A 126 -4.84 -4.20 -11.91
N ILE A 127 -3.63 -4.73 -11.96
CA ILE A 127 -3.00 -5.49 -10.89
C ILE A 127 -1.70 -4.78 -10.54
N HIS A 128 -1.39 -4.66 -9.26
CA HIS A 128 -0.11 -4.13 -8.82
C HIS A 128 0.89 -5.28 -8.72
N MET A 129 2.08 -5.08 -9.28
CA MET A 129 3.11 -6.13 -9.35
C MET A 129 4.21 -5.93 -8.28
N GLY A 130 4.04 -4.91 -7.42
CA GLY A 130 5.05 -4.43 -6.49
C GLY A 130 6.31 -3.96 -7.21
N GLY A 131 7.43 -4.62 -6.93
CA GLY A 131 8.74 -4.33 -7.52
C GLY A 131 9.54 -3.32 -6.71
N ASP A 132 9.12 -3.04 -5.48
CA ASP A 132 9.85 -2.25 -4.51
C ASP A 132 10.93 -3.06 -3.79
N GLU A 133 11.81 -2.30 -3.15
CA GLU A 133 12.91 -2.76 -2.28
C GLU A 133 13.77 -3.92 -2.78
N VAL A 134 13.80 -4.14 -4.11
CA VAL A 134 14.76 -5.06 -4.72
C VAL A 134 16.16 -4.58 -4.33
N PHE A 135 16.92 -5.44 -3.65
CA PHE A 135 18.17 -5.04 -3.01
C PHE A 135 19.23 -4.63 -4.04
N TYR A 136 19.33 -3.33 -4.32
CA TYR A 136 20.19 -2.74 -5.34
C TYR A 136 21.60 -2.39 -4.84
N ALA A 137 22.11 -3.01 -3.77
CA ALA A 137 23.45 -2.68 -3.24
C ALA A 137 24.53 -2.71 -4.36
N CYS A 138 24.39 -3.64 -5.30
CA CYS A 138 25.23 -3.73 -6.49
C CYS A 138 25.11 -2.52 -7.46
N TRP A 139 23.93 -1.91 -7.61
CA TRP A 139 23.72 -0.77 -8.51
C TRP A 139 24.29 0.53 -7.97
N LYS A 140 24.23 0.74 -6.65
CA LYS A 140 24.78 1.93 -5.98
C LYS A 140 26.31 1.98 -6.06
N GLU A 141 26.96 0.83 -6.19
CA GLU A 141 28.40 0.69 -6.41
C GLU A 141 28.82 0.86 -7.88
N SER A 142 27.86 0.83 -8.81
CA SER A 142 28.14 0.96 -10.24
C SER A 142 28.22 2.42 -10.66
N ALA A 143 29.45 2.94 -10.87
CA ALA A 143 29.69 4.29 -11.37
C ALA A 143 28.93 4.61 -12.67
N ARG A 144 28.69 3.60 -13.52
CA ARG A 144 27.90 3.73 -14.75
C ARG A 144 26.41 3.96 -14.48
N VAL A 145 25.84 3.23 -13.51
CA VAL A 145 24.44 3.39 -13.11
C VAL A 145 24.26 4.74 -12.43
N THR A 146 25.13 5.10 -11.49
CA THR A 146 25.08 6.41 -10.82
C THR A 146 25.21 7.58 -11.80
N ALA A 147 26.11 7.48 -12.80
CA ALA A 147 26.23 8.49 -13.86
C ALA A 147 25.00 8.57 -14.77
N PHE A 148 24.37 7.43 -15.07
CA PHE A 148 23.11 7.38 -15.81
C PHE A 148 21.99 8.06 -15.02
N MET A 149 21.82 7.73 -13.73
CA MET A 149 20.80 8.33 -12.86
C MET A 149 20.93 9.85 -12.78
N ASN A 150 22.16 10.34 -12.57
CA ASN A 150 22.44 11.78 -12.51
C ASN A 150 22.19 12.49 -13.85
N LYS A 151 22.52 11.85 -14.99
CA LYS A 151 22.32 12.42 -16.33
C LYS A 151 20.84 12.57 -16.70
N GLN A 152 19.99 11.70 -16.19
CA GLN A 152 18.55 11.75 -16.48
C GLN A 152 17.79 12.74 -15.59
N GLY A 153 18.46 13.38 -14.62
CA GLY A 153 17.83 14.38 -13.75
C GLY A 153 16.79 13.77 -12.81
N TYR A 154 17.03 12.56 -12.31
CA TYR A 154 16.14 11.89 -11.37
C TYR A 154 16.18 12.59 -9.99
N ASP A 155 15.45 13.69 -9.85
CA ASP A 155 15.26 14.48 -8.61
C ASP A 155 13.94 14.16 -7.90
N GLY A 156 13.10 13.32 -8.52
CA GLY A 156 11.89 12.74 -7.99
C GLY A 156 11.33 11.73 -9.00
N MET A 157 11.07 10.50 -8.56
CA MET A 157 10.62 9.43 -9.46
C MET A 157 9.30 9.80 -10.14
N LEU A 158 8.38 10.45 -9.42
CA LEU A 158 7.10 10.90 -9.96
C LEU A 158 7.24 11.84 -11.17
N TYR A 159 8.02 12.92 -11.02
CA TYR A 159 8.20 13.92 -12.08
C TYR A 159 8.82 13.31 -13.34
N THR A 160 9.82 12.47 -13.13
CA THR A 160 10.51 11.73 -14.19
C THR A 160 9.55 10.83 -14.95
N LEU A 161 8.76 10.00 -14.24
CA LEU A 161 7.82 9.07 -14.83
C LEU A 161 6.74 9.82 -15.64
N VAL A 162 6.20 10.89 -15.07
CA VAL A 162 5.17 11.70 -15.71
C VAL A 162 5.69 12.38 -16.98
N LYS A 163 6.91 12.95 -16.96
CA LYS A 163 7.55 13.51 -18.16
C LYS A 163 7.85 12.47 -19.23
N ALA A 164 8.22 11.26 -18.81
CA ALA A 164 8.43 10.12 -19.71
C ALA A 164 7.12 9.55 -20.29
N GLY A 165 5.96 10.08 -19.91
CA GLY A 165 4.65 9.70 -20.45
C GLY A 165 3.90 8.66 -19.62
N TYR A 166 4.45 8.24 -18.48
CA TYR A 166 3.78 7.29 -17.59
C TYR A 166 2.71 7.97 -16.75
N ARG A 167 1.70 7.18 -16.38
CA ARG A 167 0.73 7.55 -15.36
C ARG A 167 1.27 7.18 -13.99
N ALA A 168 0.97 7.97 -12.98
CA ALA A 168 1.50 7.76 -11.65
C ALA A 168 0.44 8.00 -10.57
N ILE A 169 0.60 7.30 -9.46
CA ILE A 169 -0.13 7.48 -8.21
C ILE A 169 0.89 7.99 -7.19
N LEU A 170 0.57 9.05 -6.47
CA LEU A 170 1.40 9.51 -5.37
C LEU A 170 1.04 8.68 -4.12
N ALA A 171 2.00 7.97 -3.54
CA ALA A 171 1.75 7.16 -2.34
C ALA A 171 2.39 7.75 -1.08
N ASN A 172 3.16 8.84 -1.20
CA ASN A 172 3.83 9.44 -0.06
C ASN A 172 4.28 10.89 -0.28
N GLY A 173 4.50 11.63 0.79
CA GLY A 173 5.22 12.90 0.79
C GLY A 173 6.70 12.74 1.15
N PRO A 174 7.47 13.85 1.13
CA PRO A 174 8.91 13.83 1.37
C PRO A 174 9.31 13.39 2.79
N ASN A 175 8.38 13.42 3.76
CA ASN A 175 8.65 13.06 5.15
C ASN A 175 7.80 11.88 5.64
N GLY A 176 7.21 11.08 4.74
CA GLY A 176 6.38 9.94 5.15
C GLY A 176 4.93 10.27 5.42
N GLU A 177 4.43 11.46 5.04
CA GLU A 177 3.14 11.99 5.50
C GLU A 177 1.94 11.06 5.23
N TRP A 178 2.02 10.16 4.26
CA TRP A 178 0.95 9.21 3.93
C TRP A 178 1.23 7.75 4.34
N TYR A 179 2.32 7.52 5.08
CA TYR A 179 2.59 6.24 5.76
C TYR A 179 1.95 6.27 7.14
N LEU A 180 0.77 5.67 7.24
CA LEU A 180 -0.03 5.68 8.46
C LEU A 180 0.46 4.65 9.49
N ASN A 181 1.32 3.71 9.12
CA ASN A 181 1.91 2.74 10.04
C ASN A 181 2.91 3.39 11.00
N ASP A 182 3.64 4.42 10.55
CA ASP A 182 4.73 5.08 11.28
C ASP A 182 4.39 5.46 12.73
N GLY A 183 5.43 5.39 13.58
CA GLY A 183 5.40 5.92 14.94
C GLY A 183 4.69 5.06 15.97
N PHE A 184 4.50 3.79 15.68
CA PHE A 184 4.59 2.74 16.69
C PHE A 184 5.89 2.00 16.43
N GLY A 185 6.71 1.74 17.47
CA GLY A 185 7.75 0.69 17.56
C GLY A 185 8.89 0.64 16.53
N ASN A 186 8.60 0.93 15.26
CA ASN A 186 9.45 0.92 14.08
C ASN A 186 10.51 2.03 14.03
N GLY A 187 10.44 3.01 14.94
CA GLY A 187 11.39 4.11 15.03
C GLY A 187 11.08 5.32 14.13
N ASP A 188 10.03 5.22 13.31
CA ASP A 188 9.56 6.32 12.45
C ASP A 188 8.70 7.32 13.24
N ILE A 189 8.45 8.48 12.63
CA ILE A 189 7.68 9.55 13.26
C ILE A 189 6.19 9.34 12.98
N TYR A 190 5.39 9.30 14.04
CA TYR A 190 3.94 9.20 13.90
C TYR A 190 3.38 10.40 13.12
N GLN A 191 2.81 10.12 11.94
CA GLN A 191 2.19 11.15 11.10
C GLN A 191 0.84 11.58 11.70
N LEU A 192 0.71 12.85 12.07
CA LEU A 192 -0.52 13.44 12.55
C LEU A 192 -1.51 13.61 11.39
N TRP A 193 -2.80 13.73 11.69
CA TRP A 193 -3.80 14.02 10.64
C TRP A 193 -3.53 15.36 9.95
N THR A 194 -2.90 16.31 10.64
CA THR A 194 -2.48 17.60 10.08
C THR A 194 -1.34 17.46 9.08
N ASP A 195 -0.43 16.50 9.30
CA ASP A 195 0.69 16.23 8.40
C ASP A 195 0.14 15.62 7.10
N VAL A 196 -0.73 14.61 7.25
CA VAL A 196 -1.47 13.97 6.15
C VAL A 196 -2.29 15.01 5.35
N TYR A 197 -2.99 15.92 6.02
CA TYR A 197 -3.84 16.94 5.40
C TYR A 197 -3.04 18.08 4.77
N GLY A 198 -1.88 18.40 5.36
CA GLY A 198 -1.03 19.52 4.98
C GLY A 198 -0.25 19.25 3.70
N LEU A 199 -0.02 17.98 3.35
CA LEU A 199 0.60 17.62 2.09
C LEU A 199 -0.33 18.02 0.93
N GLU A 200 0.14 18.94 0.10
CA GLU A 200 -0.56 19.30 -1.13
C GLU A 200 -0.10 18.37 -2.26
N PRO A 201 -0.95 17.42 -2.67
CA PRO A 201 -0.57 16.31 -3.55
C PRO A 201 -0.16 16.74 -4.96
N PHE A 202 -0.52 17.96 -5.36
CA PHE A 202 -0.21 18.51 -6.67
C PHE A 202 0.74 19.72 -6.58
N SER A 203 1.28 20.03 -5.39
CA SER A 203 2.36 21.02 -5.24
C SER A 203 3.71 20.35 -5.48
N GLY A 204 4.62 21.07 -6.13
CA GLY A 204 5.93 20.50 -6.48
C GLY A 204 5.95 19.75 -7.83
N GLN A 205 4.92 19.90 -8.66
CA GLN A 205 4.92 19.41 -10.04
C GLN A 205 5.95 20.09 -10.97
N GLY A 206 6.85 20.95 -10.48
CA GLY A 206 7.85 21.64 -11.32
C GLY A 206 7.24 22.28 -12.59
N ASP A 207 8.05 22.42 -13.64
CA ASP A 207 7.61 22.84 -14.98
C ASP A 207 6.80 21.75 -15.72
N LEU A 208 5.87 21.03 -15.06
CA LEU A 208 4.95 20.14 -15.77
C LEU A 208 3.89 20.99 -16.50
N THR A 209 3.67 20.68 -17.76
CA THR A 209 2.54 21.19 -18.53
C THR A 209 1.23 20.60 -17.99
N PRO A 210 0.07 21.24 -18.23
CA PRO A 210 -1.23 20.68 -17.83
C PRO A 210 -1.49 19.26 -18.34
N ALA A 211 -0.96 18.92 -19.53
CA ALA A 211 -1.09 17.59 -20.11
C ALA A 211 -0.25 16.53 -19.38
N GLU A 212 0.92 16.92 -18.87
CA GLU A 212 1.76 16.04 -18.05
C GLU A 212 1.16 15.89 -16.65
N ALA A 213 0.73 16.98 -16.02
CA ALA A 213 0.05 16.95 -14.72
C ALA A 213 -1.18 16.01 -14.72
N ALA A 214 -1.92 15.95 -15.83
CA ALA A 214 -3.07 15.04 -16.00
C ALA A 214 -2.71 13.53 -15.95
N ARG A 215 -1.42 13.16 -15.97
CA ARG A 215 -0.97 11.77 -15.81
C ARG A 215 -0.86 11.35 -14.34
N VAL A 216 -0.91 12.30 -13.40
CA VAL A 216 -1.05 12.00 -11.98
C VAL A 216 -2.51 11.65 -11.72
N LEU A 217 -2.78 10.39 -11.41
CA LEU A 217 -4.14 9.85 -11.31
C LEU A 217 -4.82 10.14 -9.96
N GLY A 218 -4.02 10.49 -8.95
CA GLY A 218 -4.45 10.71 -7.57
C GLY A 218 -3.34 10.29 -6.61
N GLY A 219 -3.74 9.85 -5.43
CA GLY A 219 -2.82 9.28 -4.47
C GLY A 219 -3.42 8.17 -3.63
N GLU A 220 -2.59 7.62 -2.76
CA GLU A 220 -2.92 6.57 -1.79
C GLU A 220 -2.28 6.88 -0.43
N VAL A 221 -2.93 6.43 0.64
CA VAL A 221 -2.32 6.34 1.97
C VAL A 221 -2.01 4.89 2.26
N SER A 222 -0.78 4.62 2.68
CA SER A 222 -0.31 3.28 2.99
C SER A 222 -0.45 3.01 4.48
N LEU A 223 -0.79 1.77 4.81
CA LEU A 223 -0.82 1.27 6.17
C LEU A 223 -0.20 -0.13 6.17
N TRP A 224 1.13 -0.17 6.09
CA TRP A 224 1.91 -1.39 6.22
C TRP A 224 1.66 -2.06 7.57
N SER A 225 1.81 -3.38 7.62
CA SER A 225 1.22 -4.21 8.68
C SER A 225 2.20 -4.94 9.59
N GLU A 226 3.46 -4.50 9.63
CA GLU A 226 4.48 -5.04 10.55
C GLU A 226 4.04 -4.91 12.01
N GLU A 227 3.35 -3.81 12.34
CA GLU A 227 2.82 -3.52 13.68
C GLU A 227 1.30 -3.27 13.69
N ILE A 228 0.62 -3.60 12.59
CA ILE A 228 -0.82 -3.41 12.43
C ILE A 228 -1.52 -4.77 12.36
N HIS A 229 -2.59 -4.90 13.14
CA HIS A 229 -3.48 -6.05 13.09
C HIS A 229 -4.92 -5.62 13.41
N ALA A 230 -5.86 -6.56 13.47
CA ALA A 230 -7.27 -6.26 13.72
C ALA A 230 -7.53 -5.45 15.01
N GLY A 231 -6.64 -5.50 16.00
CA GLY A 231 -6.77 -4.79 17.28
C GLY A 231 -6.51 -3.28 17.21
N ASN A 232 -5.72 -2.81 16.24
CA ASN A 232 -5.33 -1.40 16.13
C ASN A 232 -5.59 -0.77 14.75
N LEU A 233 -5.92 -1.58 13.72
CA LEU A 233 -6.17 -1.14 12.35
C LEU A 233 -7.09 0.07 12.24
N MET A 234 -8.26 0.03 12.88
CA MET A 234 -9.26 1.09 12.75
C MET A 234 -8.80 2.41 13.37
N GLY A 235 -8.19 2.36 14.55
CA GLY A 235 -7.69 3.55 15.25
C GLY A 235 -6.47 4.16 14.56
N LYS A 236 -5.66 3.35 13.88
CA LYS A 236 -4.52 3.83 13.09
C LYS A 236 -4.97 4.43 11.75
N ALA A 237 -5.86 3.77 11.02
CA ALA A 237 -6.33 4.28 9.73
C ALA A 237 -7.19 5.53 9.90
N TRP A 238 -8.16 5.51 10.82
CA TRP A 238 -9.16 6.56 10.97
C TRP A 238 -8.89 7.41 12.22
N PRO A 239 -8.87 8.74 12.11
CA PRO A 239 -9.41 9.55 11.01
C PRO A 239 -8.35 10.10 10.04
N ARG A 240 -7.09 9.66 10.10
CA ARG A 240 -6.02 10.16 9.22
C ARG A 240 -6.33 9.93 7.75
N ALA A 241 -6.84 8.76 7.39
CA ALA A 241 -7.33 8.49 6.03
C ALA A 241 -8.55 9.36 5.62
N SER A 242 -9.33 9.88 6.58
CA SER A 242 -10.39 10.86 6.28
C SER A 242 -9.81 12.21 5.90
N ALA A 243 -8.70 12.61 6.53
CA ALA A 243 -8.00 13.84 6.20
C ALA A 243 -7.41 13.77 4.78
N PHE A 244 -6.74 12.66 4.46
CA PHE A 244 -6.30 12.35 3.11
C PHE A 244 -7.45 12.39 2.08
N ALA A 245 -8.58 11.76 2.39
CA ALA A 245 -9.72 11.71 1.49
C ALA A 245 -10.26 13.10 1.12
N GLU A 246 -10.26 14.05 2.07
CA GLU A 246 -10.65 15.42 1.77
C GLU A 246 -9.68 16.11 0.81
N ARG A 247 -8.38 15.83 0.91
CA ARG A 247 -7.36 16.39 0.00
C ARG A 247 -7.44 15.82 -1.41
N MET A 248 -7.84 14.57 -1.55
CA MET A 248 -8.07 13.95 -2.85
C MET A 248 -9.39 14.33 -3.50
N TRP A 249 -10.39 14.71 -2.70
CA TRP A 249 -11.75 14.95 -3.18
C TRP A 249 -12.07 16.43 -3.39
N SER A 250 -11.62 17.29 -2.48
CA SER A 250 -12.04 18.70 -2.45
C SER A 250 -11.19 19.56 -3.38
N SER A 251 -11.67 20.78 -3.64
CA SER A 251 -10.85 21.80 -4.30
C SER A 251 -9.53 22.00 -3.57
N GLN A 252 -8.46 22.26 -4.33
CA GLN A 252 -7.12 22.58 -3.81
C GLN A 252 -7.12 23.76 -2.82
N ALA A 253 -8.10 24.67 -2.93
CA ALA A 253 -8.26 25.79 -2.01
C ALA A 253 -8.74 25.36 -0.60
N VAL A 254 -9.30 24.15 -0.45
CA VAL A 254 -9.72 23.60 0.84
C VAL A 254 -8.51 22.94 1.49
N ASN A 255 -7.67 23.76 2.12
CA ASN A 255 -6.35 23.33 2.57
C ASN A 255 -5.95 23.78 3.96
N ASP A 256 -6.81 24.51 4.67
CA ASP A 256 -6.55 24.93 6.05
C ASP A 256 -6.94 23.83 7.06
N PRO A 257 -5.99 23.27 7.83
CA PRO A 257 -6.31 22.28 8.86
C PRO A 257 -7.18 22.87 9.98
N TYR A 258 -7.06 24.15 10.34
CA TYR A 258 -7.89 24.76 11.37
C TYR A 258 -9.36 24.81 10.97
N GLU A 259 -9.65 25.09 9.70
CA GLU A 259 -11.01 25.01 9.16
C GLU A 259 -11.52 23.57 9.03
N ALA A 260 -10.61 22.61 8.80
CA ALA A 260 -10.95 21.19 8.70
C ALA A 260 -11.25 20.54 10.05
N ALA A 261 -10.58 20.94 11.13
CA ALA A 261 -10.66 20.28 12.43
C ALA A 261 -12.10 20.08 12.95
N PRO A 262 -13.01 21.08 12.92
CA PRO A 262 -14.39 20.88 13.38
C PRO A 262 -15.18 19.88 12.52
N ARG A 263 -14.90 19.80 11.22
CA ARG A 263 -15.55 18.86 10.29
C ARG A 263 -15.00 17.45 10.51
N LEU A 264 -13.68 17.31 10.68
CA LEU A 264 -13.03 16.04 10.96
C LEU A 264 -13.48 15.47 12.31
N ALA A 265 -13.60 16.29 13.35
CA ALA A 265 -14.14 15.88 14.66
C ALA A 265 -15.57 15.30 14.54
N ARG A 266 -16.44 15.94 13.74
CA ARG A 266 -17.78 15.39 13.45
C ARG A 266 -17.70 14.08 12.66
N MET A 267 -16.73 13.95 11.77
CA MET A 267 -16.53 12.71 11.01
C MET A 267 -16.09 11.56 11.91
N VAL A 268 -15.17 11.79 12.86
CA VAL A 268 -14.79 10.81 13.89
C VAL A 268 -16.03 10.29 14.63
N CYS A 269 -16.91 11.19 15.06
CA CYS A 269 -18.14 10.79 15.76
C CYS A 269 -19.09 9.96 14.89
N LYS A 270 -19.21 10.30 13.60
CA LYS A 270 -20.01 9.50 12.65
C LYS A 270 -19.43 8.10 12.45
N LEU A 271 -18.10 8.00 12.30
CA LEU A 271 -17.42 6.71 12.15
C LEU A 271 -17.61 5.83 13.39
N ASN A 272 -17.42 6.40 14.58
CA ASN A 272 -17.64 5.69 15.84
C ASN A 272 -19.10 5.23 16.02
N ALA A 273 -20.08 6.05 15.65
CA ALA A 273 -21.49 5.67 15.67
C ALA A 273 -21.83 4.53 14.68
N MET A 274 -20.99 4.31 13.66
CA MET A 274 -21.10 3.23 12.69
C MET A 274 -20.27 1.99 13.07
N GLY A 275 -19.68 1.95 14.27
CA GLY A 275 -18.84 0.84 14.75
C GLY A 275 -17.40 0.86 14.22
N ILE A 276 -16.98 1.94 13.55
CA ILE A 276 -15.58 2.12 13.13
C ILE A 276 -14.86 2.89 14.23
N ALA A 277 -13.99 2.20 14.98
CA ALA A 277 -13.25 2.74 16.11
C ALA A 277 -12.16 3.75 15.66
N ALA A 278 -12.58 4.94 15.26
CA ALA A 278 -11.71 6.03 14.83
C ALA A 278 -11.11 6.76 16.03
N SER A 279 -9.81 7.06 15.95
CA SER A 279 -9.08 7.79 16.99
C SER A 279 -9.59 9.23 17.16
N PRO A 280 -9.52 9.80 18.37
CA PRO A 280 -9.83 11.21 18.58
C PRO A 280 -8.75 12.11 17.95
N ILE A 281 -9.13 13.32 17.53
CA ILE A 281 -8.19 14.34 17.04
C ILE A 281 -7.92 15.47 18.04
N SER A 282 -8.75 15.57 19.08
CA SER A 282 -8.68 16.59 20.13
C SER A 282 -9.50 16.13 21.35
N PRO A 283 -9.34 16.75 22.53
CA PRO A 283 -10.29 16.60 23.62
C PRO A 283 -11.71 16.98 23.17
N GLY A 284 -12.71 16.19 23.55
CA GLY A 284 -14.09 16.44 23.15
C GLY A 284 -15.02 15.26 23.43
N SER A 285 -16.30 15.44 23.06
CA SER A 285 -17.34 14.41 23.17
C SER A 285 -18.20 14.41 21.91
N CYS A 286 -18.57 13.22 21.45
CA CYS A 286 -19.57 13.04 20.39
C CYS A 286 -21.01 13.25 20.87
N TYR A 287 -21.20 13.27 22.18
CA TYR A 287 -22.49 13.45 22.82
C TYR A 287 -22.59 14.85 23.45
N PRO A 288 -23.77 15.48 23.40
CA PRO A 288 -24.00 16.72 24.11
C PRO A 288 -23.79 16.51 25.62
N ARG A 289 -23.32 17.55 26.31
CA ARG A 289 -23.31 17.54 27.77
C ARG A 289 -24.74 17.44 28.26
N GLN A 290 -25.03 16.46 29.11
CA GLN A 290 -26.31 16.43 29.80
C GLN A 290 -26.35 17.57 30.83
N PRO A 291 -27.52 18.22 31.00
CA PRO A 291 -27.70 19.34 31.91
C PRO A 291 -27.45 18.96 33.38
#